data_AF-A0A106QC65-F1
#
_entry.id   AF-A0A106QC65-F1
#
_cell.length_a   1.000
_cell.length_b   1.000
_cell.length_c   1.000
_cell.angle_alpha   90.00
_cell.angle_beta   90.00
_cell.angle_gamma   90.00
#
_symmetry.space_group_name_H-M   'P 1'
#
loop_
_entity.id
_entity.type
_entity.pdbx_description
1 polymer ?
#
loop_
_entity_poly.entity_id
_entity_poly.type
_entity_poly.pdbx_seq_one_letter_code
_entity_poly.pdbx_strand_id
1 'polypeptide(L)'
;MAAATRAIQLARAGERLYFEEGPIGDIERDALVEGLPLWFAAKAGSLYLAANASWPGLFKIGCTRKSVEARMRQLSGAGMATPWVACRTWRVHDAHGLEAQAHRACEHWRVKGELFHATAEVLEQAIDAVVAHDRAQLVAHLSYFLPEGL
;
A
#
# COMPACT_ATOMS: atom_id res chain seq x y z
N MET A 1 -11.60 11.34 10.08
CA MET A 1 -11.04 10.75 8.83
C MET A 1 -10.32 11.75 7.92
N ALA A 2 -10.83 12.97 7.69
CA ALA A 2 -10.17 13.96 6.83
C ALA A 2 -8.78 14.38 7.35
N ALA A 3 -8.64 14.69 8.65
CA ALA A 3 -7.36 15.01 9.28
C ALA A 3 -6.30 13.92 9.08
N ALA A 4 -6.64 12.66 9.36
CA ALA A 4 -5.79 11.51 9.10
C ALA A 4 -5.39 11.36 7.62
N THR A 5 -6.32 11.60 6.69
CA THR A 5 -6.01 11.52 5.25
C THR A 5 -5.01 12.60 4.83
N ARG A 6 -5.21 13.84 5.29
CA ARG A 6 -4.26 14.95 5.06
C ARG A 6 -2.89 14.63 5.67
N ALA A 7 -2.86 14.11 6.89
CA ALA A 7 -1.62 13.73 7.56
C ALA A 7 -0.82 12.67 6.80
N ILE A 8 -1.48 11.62 6.29
CA ILE A 8 -0.82 10.60 5.45
C ILE A 8 -0.24 11.22 4.17
N GLN A 9 -0.97 12.15 3.53
CA GLN A 9 -0.49 12.83 2.32
C GLN A 9 0.75 13.69 2.60
N LEU A 10 0.70 14.49 3.66
CA LEU A 10 1.83 15.33 4.08
C LEU A 10 3.05 14.49 4.47
N ALA A 11 2.84 13.42 5.24
CA ALA A 11 3.91 12.49 5.62
C ALA A 11 4.60 11.89 4.39
N ARG A 12 3.83 11.45 3.38
CA ARG A 12 4.39 10.92 2.12
C ARG A 12 5.10 11.97 1.27
N ALA A 13 4.74 13.24 1.42
CA ALA A 13 5.43 14.37 0.81
C ALA A 13 6.70 14.78 1.58
N GLY A 14 6.99 14.15 2.73
CA GLY A 14 8.07 14.55 3.62
C GLY A 14 7.80 15.86 4.38
N GLU A 15 6.54 16.28 4.44
CA GLU A 15 6.12 17.50 5.12
C GLU A 15 5.77 17.22 6.59
N ARG A 16 6.17 18.13 7.49
CA ARG A 16 5.83 18.04 8.91
C ARG A 16 4.42 18.57 9.13
N LEU A 17 3.67 17.89 9.98
CA LEU A 17 2.41 18.40 10.51
C LEU A 17 2.70 19.58 11.45
N TYR A 18 1.92 20.64 11.29
CA TYR A 18 1.91 21.78 12.18
C TYR A 18 0.48 21.96 12.70
N PHE A 19 0.38 22.24 13.99
CA PHE A 19 -0.87 22.57 14.67
C PHE A 19 -0.64 23.89 15.41
N GLU A 20 -1.58 24.82 15.29
CA GLU A 20 -1.50 26.08 16.04
C GLU A 20 -1.56 25.82 17.55
N GLU A 21 -0.92 26.67 18.35
CA GLU A 21 -1.08 26.59 19.80
C GLU A 21 -2.46 27.12 20.21
N GLY A 22 -3.09 26.41 21.15
CA GLY A 22 -4.40 26.78 21.71
C GLY A 22 -5.53 25.83 21.30
N PRO A 23 -6.76 26.16 21.69
CA PRO A 23 -7.88 25.20 21.67
C PRO A 23 -8.19 24.61 20.30
N ILE A 24 -7.99 25.39 19.22
CA ILE A 24 -8.25 24.93 17.85
C ILE A 24 -7.24 23.87 17.43
N GLY A 25 -5.94 24.13 17.61
CA GLY A 25 -4.91 23.15 17.23
C GLY A 25 -4.91 21.91 18.12
N ASP A 26 -5.36 22.02 19.37
CA ASP A 26 -5.60 20.85 20.23
C ASP A 26 -6.72 19.97 19.67
N ILE A 27 -7.85 20.55 19.25
CA ILE A 27 -8.94 19.81 18.59
C ILE A 27 -8.47 19.14 17.30
N GLU A 28 -7.66 19.82 16.49
CA GLU A 28 -7.11 19.25 15.25
C GLU A 28 -6.18 18.07 15.53
N ARG A 29 -5.36 18.17 16.57
CA ARG A 29 -4.46 17.10 17.02
C ARG A 29 -5.25 15.90 17.52
N ASP A 30 -6.27 16.12 18.35
CA ASP A 30 -7.12 15.05 18.87
C ASP A 30 -7.86 14.34 17.72
N ALA A 31 -8.43 15.11 16.78
CA ALA A 31 -9.07 14.57 15.59
C ALA A 31 -8.11 13.74 14.70
N LEU A 32 -6.81 14.09 14.69
CA LEU A 32 -5.79 13.28 14.03
C LEU A 32 -5.53 11.97 14.80
N VAL A 33 -5.28 12.06 16.10
CA VAL A 33 -4.95 10.91 16.98
C VAL A 33 -6.08 9.89 16.96
N GLU A 34 -7.34 10.33 17.05
CA GLU A 34 -8.52 9.47 16.95
C GLU A 34 -8.74 8.97 15.51
N GLY A 35 -8.43 9.80 14.52
CA GLY A 35 -8.69 9.53 13.12
C GLY A 35 -7.72 8.54 12.47
N LEU A 36 -6.46 8.49 12.90
CA LEU A 36 -5.43 7.64 12.28
C LEU A 36 -5.72 6.14 12.42
N PRO A 37 -6.05 5.59 13.61
CA PRO A 37 -6.39 4.18 13.75
C PRO A 37 -7.57 3.77 12.85
N LEU A 38 -8.60 4.62 12.78
CA LEU A 38 -9.77 4.40 11.92
C LEU A 38 -9.38 4.41 10.44
N TRP A 39 -8.45 5.29 10.07
CA TRP A 39 -7.94 5.36 8.70
C TRP A 39 -7.17 4.09 8.33
N PHE A 40 -6.26 3.63 9.20
CA PHE A 40 -5.54 2.39 8.97
C PHE A 40 -6.47 1.19 8.89
N ALA A 41 -7.42 1.06 9.81
CA ALA A 41 -8.41 -0.01 9.77
C ALA A 41 -9.20 -0.03 8.44
N ALA A 42 -9.53 1.15 7.90
CA ALA A 42 -10.29 1.26 6.66
C ALA A 42 -9.46 1.07 5.37
N LYS A 43 -8.15 1.33 5.42
CA LYS A 43 -7.28 1.40 4.22
C LYS A 43 -6.27 0.28 4.13
N ALA A 44 -5.88 -0.31 5.26
CA ALA A 44 -4.89 -1.38 5.34
C ALA A 44 -5.33 -2.61 4.55
N GLY A 45 -4.32 -3.39 4.17
CA GLY A 45 -4.53 -4.61 3.40
C GLY A 45 -3.22 -5.25 3.02
N SER A 46 -3.24 -5.99 1.92
CA SER A 46 -2.07 -6.63 1.34
C SER A 46 -1.85 -6.17 -0.10
N LEU A 47 -0.63 -5.77 -0.40
CA LEU A 47 -0.10 -5.74 -1.76
C LEU A 47 0.36 -7.16 -2.13
N TYR A 48 0.25 -7.56 -3.38
CA TYR A 48 0.72 -8.85 -3.87
C TYR A 48 1.41 -8.73 -5.22
N LEU A 49 2.36 -9.63 -5.44
CA LEU A 49 2.88 -10.00 -6.75
C LEU A 49 2.34 -11.39 -7.05
N ALA A 50 1.61 -11.53 -8.15
CA ALA A 50 1.01 -12.80 -8.58
C ALA A 50 1.57 -13.27 -9.91
N ALA A 51 1.75 -14.57 -10.04
CA ALA A 51 2.20 -15.25 -11.24
C ALA A 51 1.10 -16.16 -11.79
N ASN A 52 1.15 -16.42 -13.09
CA ASN A 52 0.28 -17.38 -13.77
C ASN A 52 1.18 -18.33 -14.57
N ALA A 53 1.07 -19.64 -14.35
CA ALA A 53 1.98 -20.62 -14.96
C ALA A 53 1.89 -20.63 -16.50
N SER A 54 0.76 -20.19 -17.07
CA SER A 54 0.59 -20.06 -18.52
C SER A 54 1.35 -18.86 -19.12
N TRP A 55 1.81 -17.92 -18.29
CA TRP A 55 2.51 -16.69 -18.72
C TRP A 55 3.83 -16.48 -17.97
N PRO A 56 4.86 -17.31 -18.25
CA PRO A 56 6.17 -17.17 -17.61
C PRO A 56 6.77 -15.77 -17.82
N GLY A 57 7.37 -15.21 -16.76
CA GLY A 57 7.97 -13.87 -16.78
C GLY A 57 6.97 -12.72 -16.72
N LEU A 58 5.66 -13.00 -16.74
CA LEU A 58 4.61 -12.00 -16.61
C LEU A 58 3.96 -12.07 -15.22
N PHE A 59 3.99 -10.95 -14.51
CA PHE A 59 3.47 -10.84 -13.16
C PHE A 59 2.37 -9.79 -13.09
N LYS A 60 1.44 -9.99 -12.15
CA LYS A 60 0.42 -9.02 -11.78
C LYS A 60 0.78 -8.39 -10.45
N ILE A 61 0.90 -7.07 -10.41
CA ILE A 61 0.99 -6.31 -9.17
C ILE A 61 -0.41 -5.82 -8.83
N GLY A 62 -0.94 -6.18 -7.66
CA GLY A 62 -2.20 -5.63 -7.21
C GLY A 62 -2.40 -5.68 -5.71
N CYS A 63 -3.55 -5.22 -5.22
CA CYS A 63 -3.84 -5.23 -3.78
C CYS A 63 -5.20 -5.83 -3.41
N THR A 64 -5.39 -6.07 -2.12
CA THR A 64 -6.67 -6.44 -1.51
C THR A 64 -6.74 -5.95 -0.07
N ARG A 65 -7.92 -5.50 0.37
CA ARG A 65 -8.23 -5.24 1.80
C ARG A 65 -8.87 -6.45 2.49
N LYS A 66 -9.05 -7.54 1.74
CA LYS A 66 -9.55 -8.83 2.21
C LYS A 66 -8.40 -9.84 2.23
N SER A 67 -8.69 -11.15 2.21
CA SER A 67 -7.64 -12.16 2.10
C SER A 67 -7.05 -12.24 0.70
N VAL A 68 -5.73 -12.49 0.64
CA VAL A 68 -5.02 -12.73 -0.62
C VAL A 68 -5.53 -14.01 -1.29
N GLU A 69 -5.83 -15.08 -0.53
CA GLU A 69 -6.32 -16.32 -1.16
C GLU A 69 -7.69 -16.13 -1.80
N ALA A 70 -8.59 -15.35 -1.20
CA ALA A 70 -9.87 -15.02 -1.79
C ALA A 70 -9.68 -14.21 -3.09
N ARG A 71 -8.72 -13.28 -3.11
CA ARG A 71 -8.40 -12.51 -4.31
C ARG A 71 -7.80 -13.37 -5.42
N MET A 72 -6.88 -14.28 -5.09
CA MET A 72 -6.29 -15.21 -6.08
C MET A 72 -7.35 -16.14 -6.69
N ARG A 73 -8.29 -16.64 -5.88
CA ARG A 73 -9.45 -17.41 -6.37
C ARG A 73 -10.33 -16.59 -7.30
N GLN A 74 -10.62 -15.33 -6.96
CA GLN A 74 -11.40 -14.44 -7.81
C GLN A 74 -10.73 -14.18 -9.16
N LEU A 75 -9.41 -13.97 -9.16
CA LEU A 75 -8.63 -13.75 -10.39
C LEU A 75 -8.53 -15.01 -11.25
N SER A 76 -8.59 -16.18 -10.64
CA SER A 76 -8.52 -17.50 -11.29
C SER A 76 -9.88 -18.02 -11.76
N GLY A 77 -10.81 -17.12 -12.08
CA GLY A 77 -12.17 -17.47 -12.50
C GLY A 77 -12.23 -18.26 -13.81
N ALA A 78 -13.46 -18.59 -14.24
CA ALA A 78 -13.70 -19.34 -15.47
C ALA A 78 -13.08 -18.64 -16.69
N GLY A 79 -12.29 -19.38 -17.47
CA GLY A 79 -11.58 -18.88 -18.65
C GLY A 79 -10.08 -18.68 -18.48
N MET A 80 -9.54 -18.83 -17.27
CA MET A 80 -8.10 -18.83 -17.03
C MET A 80 -7.50 -20.24 -17.25
N ALA A 81 -6.45 -20.34 -18.07
CA ALA A 81 -5.81 -21.62 -18.38
C ALA A 81 -5.11 -22.25 -17.17
N THR A 82 -4.48 -21.44 -16.33
CA THR A 82 -3.94 -21.83 -15.02
C THR A 82 -4.30 -20.76 -13.98
N PRO A 83 -4.33 -21.11 -12.68
CA PRO A 83 -4.66 -20.13 -11.65
C PRO A 83 -3.58 -19.08 -11.47
N TRP A 84 -4.00 -17.89 -11.03
CA TRP A 84 -3.10 -16.91 -10.43
C TRP A 84 -2.71 -17.35 -9.03
N VAL A 85 -1.42 -17.27 -8.73
CA VAL A 85 -0.85 -17.57 -7.40
C VAL A 85 -0.04 -16.37 -6.95
N ALA A 86 -0.30 -15.88 -5.74
CA ALA A 86 0.53 -14.85 -5.13
C ALA A 86 1.88 -15.46 -4.73
N CYS A 87 2.97 -15.05 -5.39
CA CYS A 87 4.32 -15.50 -5.05
C CYS A 87 4.92 -14.66 -3.92
N ARG A 88 4.47 -13.41 -3.77
CA ARG A 88 4.90 -12.50 -2.70
C ARG A 88 3.75 -11.61 -2.24
N THR A 89 3.74 -11.27 -0.96
CA THR A 89 2.75 -10.35 -0.37
C THR A 89 3.40 -9.40 0.64
N TRP A 90 2.84 -8.20 0.78
CA TRP A 90 3.25 -7.19 1.75
C TRP A 90 2.05 -6.69 2.51
N ARG A 91 2.09 -6.74 3.85
CA ARG A 91 1.10 -6.04 4.69
C ARG A 91 1.39 -4.55 4.64
N VAL A 92 0.37 -3.77 4.30
CA VAL A 92 0.49 -2.31 4.09
C VAL A 92 -0.65 -1.56 4.77
N HIS A 93 -0.38 -0.33 5.17
CA HIS A 93 -1.33 0.55 5.84
C HIS A 93 -2.34 1.21 4.88
N ASP A 94 -2.07 1.17 3.57
CA ASP A 94 -2.92 1.71 2.51
C ASP A 94 -2.80 0.88 1.22
N ALA A 95 -3.66 -0.13 1.08
CA ALA A 95 -3.56 -1.09 -0.01
C ALA A 95 -3.52 -0.44 -1.40
N HIS A 96 -4.44 0.49 -1.67
CA HIS A 96 -4.52 1.16 -2.98
C HIS A 96 -3.45 2.24 -3.16
N GLY A 97 -3.11 2.98 -2.10
CA GLY A 97 -2.03 3.97 -2.18
C GLY A 97 -0.68 3.32 -2.49
N LEU A 98 -0.38 2.17 -1.87
CA LEU A 98 0.86 1.44 -2.12
C LEU A 98 0.84 0.70 -3.46
N GLU A 99 -0.30 0.17 -3.90
CA GLU A 99 -0.45 -0.38 -5.25
C GLU A 99 -0.10 0.66 -6.32
N ALA A 100 -0.64 1.87 -6.20
CA ALA A 100 -0.35 2.95 -7.14
C ALA A 100 1.13 3.38 -7.10
N GLN A 101 1.77 3.38 -5.93
CA GLN A 101 3.21 3.66 -5.81
C GLN A 101 4.06 2.54 -6.42
N ALA A 102 3.75 1.28 -6.14
CA ALA A 102 4.43 0.11 -6.70
C ALA A 102 4.31 0.07 -8.23
N HIS A 103 3.11 0.36 -8.75
CA HIS A 103 2.84 0.49 -10.18
C HIS A 103 3.74 1.54 -10.83
N ARG A 104 3.89 2.73 -10.22
CA ARG A 104 4.79 3.78 -10.72
C ARG A 104 6.26 3.36 -10.66
N ALA A 105 6.69 2.75 -9.56
CA ALA A 105 8.07 2.26 -9.43
C ALA A 105 8.41 1.19 -10.47
N CYS A 106 7.43 0.36 -10.84
CA CYS A 106 7.58 -0.70 -11.82
C CYS A 106 7.16 -0.30 -13.25
N GLU A 107 6.90 0.98 -13.52
CA GLU A 107 6.34 1.46 -14.80
C GLU A 107 7.15 1.00 -16.01
N HIS A 108 8.49 0.96 -15.88
CA HIS A 108 9.41 0.55 -16.96
C HIS A 108 9.22 -0.90 -17.40
N TRP A 109 8.63 -1.76 -16.56
CA TRP A 109 8.30 -3.15 -16.89
C TRP A 109 6.83 -3.37 -17.23
N ARG A 110 5.99 -2.32 -17.21
CA ARG A 110 4.55 -2.47 -17.43
C ARG A 110 4.25 -2.85 -18.87
N VAL A 111 3.45 -3.90 -19.04
CA VAL A 111 2.94 -4.34 -20.34
C VAL A 111 1.55 -3.76 -20.59
N LYS A 112 0.61 -3.97 -19.66
CA LYS A 112 -0.77 -3.49 -19.77
C LYS A 112 -1.44 -3.49 -18.42
N GLY A 113 -2.01 -2.34 -18.03
CA GLY A 113 -2.71 -2.18 -16.76
C GLY A 113 -1.84 -2.65 -15.59
N GLU A 114 -2.27 -3.70 -14.92
CA GLU A 114 -1.62 -4.26 -13.73
C GLU A 114 -0.60 -5.39 -14.05
N LEU A 115 -0.26 -5.62 -15.33
CA LEU A 115 0.66 -6.66 -15.78
C LEU A 115 2.04 -6.11 -16.11
N PHE A 116 3.08 -6.78 -15.62
CA PHE A 116 4.48 -6.36 -15.68
C PHE A 116 5.38 -7.53 -16.12
N HIS A 117 6.33 -7.29 -17.02
CA HIS A 117 7.23 -8.31 -17.57
C HIS A 117 8.67 -8.07 -17.13
N ALA A 118 9.14 -8.89 -16.19
CA ALA A 118 10.49 -8.90 -15.63
C ALA A 118 10.69 -10.20 -14.83
N THR A 119 11.85 -10.39 -14.20
CA THR A 119 12.00 -11.48 -13.21
C THR A 119 11.27 -11.11 -11.92
N ALA A 120 10.84 -12.11 -11.14
CA ALA A 120 10.15 -11.89 -9.87
C ALA A 120 11.01 -11.05 -8.92
N GLU A 121 12.31 -11.36 -8.85
CA GLU A 121 13.27 -10.74 -7.94
C GLU A 121 13.38 -9.23 -8.17
N VAL A 122 13.38 -8.79 -9.43
CA VAL A 122 13.48 -7.36 -9.77
C VAL A 122 12.22 -6.61 -9.35
N LEU A 123 11.04 -7.19 -9.59
CA LEU A 123 9.77 -6.58 -9.18
C LEU A 123 9.64 -6.57 -7.65
N GLU A 124 10.00 -7.65 -6.99
CA GLU A 124 10.00 -7.75 -5.53
C GLU A 124 10.92 -6.71 -4.90
N GLN A 125 12.14 -6.53 -5.41
CA GLN A 125 13.07 -5.51 -4.91
C GLN A 125 12.52 -4.08 -5.08
N ALA A 126 11.93 -3.78 -6.24
CA ALA A 126 11.31 -2.47 -6.48
C ALA A 126 10.14 -2.21 -5.52
N ILE A 127 9.31 -3.23 -5.28
CA ILE A 127 8.17 -3.13 -4.36
C ILE A 127 8.64 -3.05 -2.90
N ASP A 128 9.64 -3.83 -2.50
CA ASP A 128 10.25 -3.79 -1.17
C ASP A 128 10.77 -2.38 -0.87
N ALA A 129 11.44 -1.74 -1.83
CA ALA A 129 11.91 -0.35 -1.68
C ALA A 129 10.76 0.64 -1.47
N VAL A 130 9.66 0.50 -2.22
CA VAL A 130 8.46 1.34 -2.06
C VAL A 130 7.82 1.14 -0.68
N VAL A 131 7.64 -0.11 -0.25
CA VAL A 131 7.02 -0.44 1.04
C VAL A 131 7.89 0.05 2.20
N ALA A 132 9.20 -0.16 2.13
CA ALA A 132 10.15 0.32 3.13
C ALA A 132 10.17 1.85 3.21
N HIS A 133 10.17 2.54 2.06
CA HIS A 133 10.13 3.99 2.01
C HIS A 133 8.84 4.57 2.61
N ASP A 134 7.67 4.04 2.22
CA ASP A 134 6.38 4.48 2.76
C ASP A 134 6.34 4.29 4.28
N ARG A 135 6.75 3.13 4.79
CA ARG A 135 6.82 2.88 6.23
C ARG A 135 7.75 3.87 6.93
N ALA A 136 8.92 4.15 6.37
CA ALA A 136 9.86 5.11 6.94
C ALA A 136 9.26 6.53 7.00
N GLN A 137 8.57 6.98 5.95
CA GLN A 137 7.89 8.28 5.92
C GLN A 137 6.79 8.36 6.99
N LEU A 138 5.94 7.34 7.08
CA LEU A 138 4.88 7.32 8.09
C LEU A 138 5.46 7.34 9.51
N VAL A 139 6.50 6.54 9.78
CA VAL A 139 7.15 6.50 11.11
C VAL A 139 7.77 7.85 11.45
N ALA A 140 8.52 8.44 10.53
CA ALA A 140 9.21 9.71 10.77
C ALA A 140 8.24 10.88 11.04
N HIS A 141 7.05 10.86 10.42
CA HIS A 141 6.12 11.99 10.48
C HIS A 141 4.91 11.77 11.39
N LEU A 142 4.51 10.53 11.66
CA LEU A 142 3.25 10.21 12.35
C LEU A 142 3.39 9.37 13.63
N SER A 143 4.58 8.84 13.94
CA SER A 143 4.77 7.97 15.12
C SER A 143 4.33 8.60 16.44
N TYR A 144 4.51 9.92 16.59
CA TYR A 144 4.07 10.66 17.78
C TYR A 144 2.54 10.63 18.00
N PHE A 145 1.76 10.45 16.94
CA PHE A 145 0.30 10.50 16.98
C PHE A 145 -0.34 9.10 17.04
N LEU A 146 0.45 8.04 17.23
CA LEU A 146 -0.03 6.66 17.22
C LEU A 146 0.25 5.95 18.55
N PRO A 147 -0.80 5.57 19.32
CA PRO A 147 -0.63 4.99 20.64
C PRO A 147 0.02 3.59 20.64
N GLU A 148 -0.02 2.86 19.51
CA GLU A 148 0.51 1.48 19.40
C GLU A 148 1.64 1.33 18.34
N GLY A 149 2.16 2.43 17.79
CA GLY A 149 3.21 2.42 16.76
C GLY A 149 2.71 2.09 15.33
N LEU A 150 3.64 2.11 14.35
CA LEU A 150 3.43 1.87 12.92
C LEU A 150 4.11 0.59 12.42
#